data_AF-A0A497KBY6-F1
#
_entry.id   AF-A0A497KBY6-F1
#
_cell.length_a   1.000
_cell.length_b   1.000
_cell.length_c   1.000
_cell.angle_alpha   90.00
_cell.angle_beta   90.00
_cell.angle_gamma   90.00
#
_symmetry.space_group_name_H-M   'P 1'
#
loop_
_entity.id
_entity.type
_entity.pdbx_description
1 polymer ?
#
loop_
_entity_poly.entity_id
_entity_poly.type
_entity_poly.pdbx_seq_one_letter_code
_entity_poly.pdbx_strand_id
1 'polypeptide(L)' 'MESMAVLLRNTTWKCGKIERMVVNYLSLQFQKCGRIAVPVREMLQHFKFRGKQKSEFLDAIQRLEKRRILKVRAL' A
#
# COMPACT_ATOMS: atom_id res chain seq x y z
N MET A 1 5.01 8.69 -12.61
CA MET A 1 4.52 9.10 -11.28
C MET A 1 5.23 8.24 -10.25
N GLU A 2 6.22 8.80 -9.59
CA GLU A 2 6.93 8.15 -8.49
C GLU A 2 6.24 8.57 -7.20
N SER A 3 5.35 7.71 -6.71
CA SER A 3 4.64 7.92 -5.46
C SER A 3 5.11 6.90 -4.44
N MET A 4 5.41 7.37 -3.24
CA MET A 4 5.88 6.57 -2.11
C MET A 4 4.72 6.34 -1.14
N ALA A 5 4.43 5.09 -0.82
CA ALA A 5 3.50 4.72 0.23
C ALA A 5 4.25 4.57 1.56
N VAL A 6 3.80 5.29 2.57
CA VAL A 6 4.33 5.25 3.94
C VAL A 6 3.25 4.67 4.84
N LEU A 7 3.58 3.62 5.58
CA LEU A 7 2.66 3.04 6.57
C LEU A 7 2.65 3.94 7.82
N LEU A 8 1.47 4.42 8.21
CA LEU A 8 1.30 5.24 9.42
C LEU A 8 0.82 4.40 10.61
N ARG A 9 -0.05 3.41 10.35
CA ARG A 9 -0.64 2.54 11.36
C ARG A 9 -0.65 1.11 10.85
N ASN A 10 -0.17 0.18 11.67
CA ASN A 10 -0.25 -1.24 11.34
C ASN A 10 -1.60 -1.82 11.83
N THR A 11 -2.69 -1.48 11.15
CA THR A 11 -4.02 -2.00 11.46
C THR A 11 -4.77 -2.39 10.19
N THR A 12 -5.44 -3.53 10.27
CA THR A 12 -6.27 -4.09 9.20
C THR A 12 -7.76 -4.10 9.55
N TRP A 13 -8.19 -3.32 10.55
CA TRP A 13 -9.59 -3.29 10.97
C TRP A 13 -10.50 -2.79 9.85
N LYS A 14 -11.61 -3.51 9.61
CA LYS A 14 -12.55 -3.29 8.49
C LYS A 14 -11.87 -3.24 7.11
N CYS A 15 -10.67 -3.80 6.95
CA CYS A 15 -9.97 -3.83 5.67
C CYS A 15 -10.37 -5.07 4.85
N GLY A 16 -10.55 -4.91 3.55
CA GLY A 16 -10.75 -5.97 2.57
C GLY A 16 -9.45 -6.70 2.21
N LYS A 17 -9.53 -7.66 1.28
CA LYS A 17 -8.40 -8.51 0.89
C LYS A 17 -7.19 -7.70 0.37
N ILE A 18 -7.41 -6.81 -0.58
CA ILE A 18 -6.35 -6.00 -1.20
C ILE A 18 -5.70 -5.08 -0.15
N GLU A 19 -6.53 -4.44 0.67
CA GLU A 19 -6.06 -3.53 1.73
C GLU A 19 -5.15 -4.25 2.73
N ARG A 20 -5.54 -5.46 3.18
CA ARG A 20 -4.72 -6.30 4.06
C ARG A 20 -3.40 -6.71 3.41
N MET A 21 -3.42 -7.07 2.13
CA MET A 21 -2.19 -7.42 1.40
C MET A 21 -1.21 -6.24 1.36
N VAL A 22 -1.71 -5.03 1.11
CA VAL A 22 -0.89 -3.81 1.11
C VAL A 22 -0.30 -3.52 2.49
N VAL A 23 -1.13 -3.52 3.54
CA VAL A 23 -0.68 -3.24 4.91
C VAL A 23 0.35 -4.27 5.36
N ASN A 24 0.11 -5.56 5.12
CA ASN A 24 1.05 -6.62 5.47
C ASN A 24 2.37 -6.49 4.70
N TYR A 25 2.33 -6.18 3.40
CA TYR A 25 3.53 -6.00 2.61
C TYR A 25 4.37 -4.82 3.12
N LEU A 26 3.75 -3.66 3.36
CA LEU A 26 4.45 -2.51 3.93
C LEU A 26 5.01 -2.81 5.33
N SER A 27 4.24 -3.51 6.18
CA SER A 27 4.70 -3.92 7.51
C SER A 27 5.91 -4.86 7.43
N LEU A 28 5.91 -5.81 6.50
CA LEU A 28 7.03 -6.71 6.26
C LEU A 28 8.25 -5.97 5.72
N GLN A 29 8.09 -5.01 4.81
CA GLN A 29 9.19 -4.20 4.29
C GLN A 29 9.82 -3.35 5.40
N PHE A 30 9.01 -2.80 6.30
CA PHE A 30 9.50 -2.08 7.46
C PHE A 30 10.27 -3.02 8.43
N GLN A 31 9.69 -4.17 8.78
CA GLN A 31 10.30 -5.10 9.75
C GLN A 31 11.55 -5.81 9.23
N LYS A 32 11.57 -6.21 7.95
CA LYS A 32 12.66 -7.02 7.37
C LYS A 32 13.73 -6.18 6.67
N CYS A 33 13.32 -5.11 5.98
CA CYS A 33 14.22 -4.32 5.14
C CYS A 33 14.53 -2.94 5.73
N GLY A 34 13.91 -2.56 6.85
CA GLY A 34 14.02 -1.21 7.44
C GLY A 34 13.42 -0.11 6.56
N ARG A 35 12.62 -0.47 5.55
CA ARG A 35 12.06 0.49 4.58
C ARG A 35 10.81 1.14 5.17
N ILE A 36 10.90 2.44 5.47
CA ILE A 36 9.78 3.25 5.98
C ILE A 36 8.79 3.61 4.86
N ALA A 37 9.28 3.71 3.63
CA ALA A 37 8.51 4.08 2.45
C ALA A 37 8.78 3.09 1.32
N VAL A 38 7.73 2.74 0.58
CA VAL A 38 7.83 1.83 -0.57
C VAL A 38 7.15 2.46 -1.80
N PRO A 39 7.78 2.44 -2.98
CA PRO A 39 7.15 2.94 -4.19
C PRO A 39 5.84 2.20 -4.50
N VAL A 40 4.77 2.94 -4.83
CA VAL A 40 3.49 2.38 -5.26
C VAL A 40 3.66 1.53 -6.53
N ARG A 41 4.58 1.95 -7.41
CA ARG A 41 4.95 1.20 -8.61
C ARG A 41 5.58 -0.16 -8.28
N GLU A 42 6.40 -0.23 -7.24
CA GLU A 42 7.01 -1.49 -6.78
C GLU A 42 5.93 -2.45 -6.26
N MET A 43 4.97 -1.96 -5.47
CA MET A 43 3.83 -2.75 -5.02
C MET A 43 3.02 -3.33 -6.20
N LEU A 44 2.69 -2.49 -7.19
CA LEU A 44 1.99 -2.94 -8.40
C LEU A 44 2.73 -4.06 -9.15
N GLN A 45 4.06 -3.95 -9.25
CA GLN A 45 4.89 -4.98 -9.88
C GLN A 45 4.96 -6.26 -9.04
N HIS A 46 5.14 -6.13 -7.72
CA HIS A 46 5.21 -7.26 -6.79
C HIS A 46 3.93 -8.10 -6.81
N PHE A 47 2.77 -7.46 -6.76
CA PHE A 47 1.47 -8.15 -6.81
C PHE A 47 1.02 -8.51 -8.23
N LYS A 48 1.78 -8.10 -9.26
CA LYS A 48 1.46 -8.32 -10.68
C LYS A 48 0.07 -7.80 -11.07
N PHE A 49 -0.42 -6.74 -10.41
CA PHE A 49 -1.75 -6.20 -10.68
C PHE A 49 -1.82 -5.58 -12.09
N ARG A 50 -2.77 -6.05 -12.91
CA ARG A 50 -3.02 -5.58 -14.28
C ARG A 50 -4.51 -5.32 -14.50
N GLY A 51 -4.84 -4.44 -15.45
CA GLY A 51 -6.22 -4.13 -15.83
C GLY A 51 -7.09 -3.73 -14.63
N LYS A 52 -8.24 -4.41 -14.45
CA LYS A 52 -9.21 -4.16 -13.36
C LYS A 52 -8.58 -4.18 -11.96
N GLN A 53 -7.64 -5.09 -11.71
CA GLN A 53 -6.99 -5.22 -10.40
C GLN A 53 -6.14 -3.99 -10.05
N LYS A 54 -5.57 -3.31 -11.06
CA LYS A 54 -4.84 -2.05 -10.84
C LYS A 54 -5.78 -0.97 -10.32
N SER A 55 -6.99 -0.85 -10.89
CA SER A 55 -8.01 0.09 -10.42
C SER A 55 -8.47 -0.24 -9.01
N GLU A 56 -8.76 -1.51 -8.72
CA GLU A 56 -9.14 -1.95 -7.37
C GLU A 56 -8.04 -1.70 -6.33
N PHE A 57 -6.78 -1.86 -6.72
CA PHE A 57 -5.63 -1.54 -5.89
C PHE A 57 -5.54 -0.04 -5.62
N LEU A 58 -5.69 0.82 -6.63
CA LEU A 58 -5.66 2.26 -6.44
C LEU A 58 -6.82 2.73 -5.55
N ASP A 59 -8.02 2.15 -5.70
CA ASP A 59 -9.16 2.39 -4.81
C ASP A 59 -8.85 1.95 -3.37
N ALA A 60 -8.21 0.80 -3.19
CA ALA A 60 -7.79 0.31 -1.87
C ALA A 60 -6.77 1.27 -1.23
N ILE A 61 -5.80 1.77 -1.99
CA ILE A 61 -4.83 2.77 -1.53
C ILE A 61 -5.55 4.04 -1.07
N GLN A 62 -6.51 4.55 -1.86
CA GLN A 62 -7.31 5.72 -1.47
C GLN A 62 -8.14 5.48 -0.19
N ARG A 63 -8.75 4.29 -0.03
CA ARG A 63 -9.49 3.95 1.19
C ARG A 63 -8.59 3.88 2.42
N LEU A 64 -7.42 3.28 2.29
CA LEU A 64 -6.42 3.22 3.37
C LEU A 64 -5.91 4.62 3.74
N GLU A 65 -5.72 5.50 2.75
CA GLU A 65 -5.32 6.90 2.97
C GLU A 65 -6.42 7.70 3.68
N LYS A 66 -7.69 7.57 3.25
CA LYS A 66 -8.84 8.17 3.94
C LYS A 66 -8.93 7.74 5.42
N ARG A 67 -8.56 6.50 5.72
CA ARG A 67 -8.52 5.95 7.10
C ARG A 67 -7.24 6.29 7.87
N ARG A 68 -6.30 7.04 7.26
CA ARG A 68 -4.99 7.38 7.83
C ARG A 68 -4.17 6.14 8.25
N ILE A 69 -4.33 5.04 7.51
CA ILE A 69 -3.54 3.80 7.71
C ILE A 69 -2.21 3.91 6.97
N LEU A 70 -2.24 4.43 5.74
CA LEU A 70 -1.07 4.78 4.96
C LEU A 70 -1.18 6.21 4.45
N LYS A 71 -0.06 6.79 4.02
CA LYS A 71 -0.01 8.06 3.28
C LYS A 71 0.75 7.87 1.98
N VAL A 72 0.21 8.37 0.88
CA VAL A 72 0.92 8.42 -0.39
C VAL A 72 1.56 9.79 -0.51
N ARG A 73 2.87 9.84 -0.75
CA ARG A 73 3.59 11.07 -1.08
C ARG A 73 4.05 10.99 -2.52
N ALA A 74 3.72 11.99 -3.32
CA ALA A 74 4.41 12.20 -4.59
C ALA A 74 5.83 12.69 -4.29
N LEU A 75 6.81 12.16 -5.02
CA LEU A 75 8.12 12.78 -5.15
C LEU A 75 8.04 13.92 -6.16
#